data_AF-A0A5C7QAD3-F1
#
_entry.id   AF-A0A5C7QAD3-F1
#
_cell.length_a   1.000
_cell.length_b   1.000
_cell.length_c   1.000
_cell.angle_alpha   90.00
_cell.angle_beta   90.00
_cell.angle_gamma   90.00
#
_symmetry.space_group_name_H-M   'P 1'
#
loop_
_entity.id
_entity.type
_entity.pdbx_description
1 polymer ?
#
loop_
_entity_poly.entity_id
_entity_poly.type
_entity_poly.pdbx_seq_one_letter_code
_entity_poly.pdbx_strand_id
1 'polypeptide(L)'
;MSPAARVRKLARMMLRQRCRPKWVSENTGIPLDVVEAMAQKITSKKAKPPKPYTRTARALALMKEGWTVSQAAEAVRISYSAVHRAAYQHGVLTQGDLRHRKPNPNCKTSQALKLWQDGWAVADACKHVGIKRQGLYSRIKREKLERPQPDSSL
;
A
#
# COMPACT_ATOMS: atom_id res chain seq x y z
N MET A 1 1.25 -35.91 -35.83
CA MET A 1 1.47 -34.55 -35.30
C MET A 1 2.85 -34.03 -35.74
N SER A 2 2.92 -32.82 -36.30
CA SER A 2 4.22 -32.21 -36.65
C SER A 2 5.08 -31.93 -35.41
N PRO A 3 6.43 -31.91 -35.52
CA PRO A 3 7.33 -31.55 -34.42
C PRO A 3 6.98 -30.21 -33.76
N ALA A 4 6.63 -29.20 -34.57
CA ALA A 4 6.21 -27.88 -34.09
C ALA A 4 4.88 -27.91 -33.29
N ALA A 5 3.96 -28.80 -33.64
CA ALA A 5 2.72 -28.97 -32.88
C ALA A 5 2.96 -29.61 -31.51
N ARG A 6 3.91 -30.57 -31.42
CA ARG A 6 4.32 -31.19 -30.15
C ARG A 6 4.95 -30.16 -29.20
N VAL A 7 5.85 -29.32 -29.72
CA VAL A 7 6.48 -28.22 -28.97
C VAL A 7 5.46 -27.22 -28.41
N ARG A 8 4.46 -26.83 -29.21
CA ARG A 8 3.39 -25.92 -28.74
C ARG A 8 2.50 -26.54 -27.66
N LYS A 9 2.18 -27.83 -27.77
CA LYS A 9 1.42 -28.57 -26.75
C LYS A 9 2.21 -28.67 -25.44
N LEU A 10 3.51 -28.96 -25.54
CA LEU A 10 4.44 -29.05 -24.41
C LEU A 10 4.54 -27.72 -23.64
N ALA A 11 4.78 -26.60 -24.34
CA ALA A 11 4.86 -25.28 -23.72
C ALA A 11 3.57 -24.90 -22.97
N ARG A 12 2.38 -25.25 -23.51
CA ARG A 12 1.09 -25.03 -22.85
C ARG A 12 0.94 -25.85 -21.57
N MET A 13 1.41 -27.10 -21.57
CA MET A 13 1.41 -27.94 -20.36
C MET A 13 2.36 -27.38 -19.29
N MET A 14 3.57 -26.96 -19.67
CA MET A 14 4.55 -26.39 -18.74
C MET A 14 4.05 -25.10 -18.06
N LEU A 15 3.29 -24.27 -18.79
CA LEU A 15 2.65 -23.07 -18.24
C LEU A 15 1.55 -23.39 -17.23
N ARG A 16 0.79 -24.48 -17.43
CA ARG A 16 -0.29 -24.91 -16.50
C ARG A 16 0.25 -25.58 -15.24
N GLN A 17 1.27 -26.43 -15.37
CA GLN A 17 1.79 -27.27 -14.27
C GLN A 17 2.88 -26.61 -13.43
N ARG A 18 3.01 -25.27 -13.47
CA ARG A 18 4.08 -24.52 -12.79
C ARG A 18 5.46 -25.15 -13.03
N CYS A 19 5.85 -25.28 -14.30
CA CYS A 19 7.16 -25.74 -14.76
C CYS A 19 7.76 -26.89 -13.94
N ARG A 20 7.16 -28.10 -14.00
CA ARG A 20 7.73 -29.34 -13.47
C ARG A 20 8.32 -30.18 -14.62
N PRO A 21 9.61 -30.01 -14.99
CA PRO A 21 10.17 -30.59 -16.20
C PRO A 21 10.18 -32.12 -16.18
N LYS A 22 10.49 -32.72 -15.02
CA LYS A 22 10.53 -34.17 -14.80
C LYS A 22 9.21 -34.87 -15.10
N TRP A 23 8.11 -34.39 -14.49
CA TRP A 23 6.77 -34.94 -14.74
C TRP A 23 6.33 -34.82 -16.20
N VAL A 24 6.73 -33.73 -16.86
CA VAL A 24 6.40 -33.48 -18.26
C VAL A 24 7.17 -34.42 -19.19
N SER A 25 8.45 -34.66 -18.93
CA SER A 25 9.27 -35.64 -19.67
C SER A 25 8.66 -37.04 -19.55
N GLU A 26 8.35 -37.47 -18.33
CA GLU A 26 7.76 -38.78 -18.02
C GLU A 26 6.40 -39.01 -18.73
N ASN A 27 5.54 -37.98 -18.82
CA ASN A 27 4.21 -38.12 -19.45
C ASN A 27 4.19 -37.91 -20.97
N THR A 28 5.22 -37.30 -21.55
CA THR A 28 5.24 -36.98 -22.99
C THR A 28 6.26 -37.79 -23.78
N GLY A 29 7.15 -38.51 -23.10
CA GLY A 29 8.26 -39.24 -23.73
C GLY A 29 9.30 -38.31 -24.36
N ILE A 30 9.28 -37.02 -24.04
CA ILE A 30 10.23 -36.03 -24.55
C ILE A 30 11.44 -36.02 -23.62
N PRO A 31 12.68 -36.05 -24.16
CA PRO A 31 13.90 -35.97 -23.36
C PRO A 31 13.91 -34.80 -22.37
N LEU A 32 14.39 -35.06 -21.15
CA LEU A 32 14.32 -34.10 -20.04
C LEU A 32 15.07 -32.80 -20.33
N ASP A 33 16.24 -32.90 -20.96
CA ASP A 33 17.08 -31.80 -21.42
C ASP A 33 16.34 -30.82 -22.34
N VAL A 34 15.54 -31.33 -23.27
CA VAL A 34 14.72 -30.51 -24.19
C VAL A 34 13.61 -29.78 -23.42
N VAL A 35 13.01 -30.44 -22.44
CA VAL A 35 11.95 -29.86 -21.58
C VAL A 35 12.54 -28.79 -20.66
N GLU A 36 13.71 -29.01 -20.09
CA GLU A 36 14.42 -28.06 -19.22
C GLU A 36 14.86 -26.81 -19.97
N ALA A 37 15.46 -26.96 -21.16
CA ALA A 37 15.81 -25.84 -22.01
C ALA A 37 14.58 -25.00 -22.41
N MET A 38 13.43 -25.64 -22.60
CA MET A 38 12.16 -24.97 -22.89
C MET A 38 11.59 -24.25 -21.66
N ALA A 39 11.64 -24.87 -20.49
CA ALA A 39 11.24 -24.24 -19.23
C ALA A 39 12.06 -22.98 -18.96
N GLN A 40 13.38 -23.04 -19.18
CA GLN A 40 14.29 -21.89 -19.02
C GLN A 40 13.99 -20.76 -20.03
N LYS A 41 13.62 -21.08 -21.28
CA LYS A 41 13.16 -20.10 -22.26
C LYS A 41 11.81 -19.45 -21.89
N ILE A 42 10.93 -20.18 -21.20
CA ILE A 42 9.64 -19.66 -20.74
C ILE A 42 9.80 -18.77 -19.51
N THR A 43 10.66 -19.15 -18.56
CA THR A 43 10.94 -18.34 -17.36
C THR A 43 11.70 -17.06 -17.70
N SER A 44 12.68 -17.12 -18.60
CA SER A 44 13.42 -15.94 -19.08
C SER A 44 12.53 -14.92 -19.80
N LYS A 45 11.53 -15.35 -20.58
CA LYS A 45 10.53 -14.44 -21.18
C LYS A 45 9.60 -13.77 -20.16
N LYS A 46 9.53 -14.25 -18.92
CA LYS A 46 8.78 -13.62 -17.82
C LYS A 46 9.62 -12.64 -16.99
N ALA A 47 10.93 -12.57 -17.19
CA ALA A 47 11.74 -11.51 -16.63
C ALA A 47 11.39 -10.20 -17.36
N LYS A 48 10.34 -9.54 -16.90
CA LYS A 48 10.06 -8.15 -17.32
C LYS A 48 11.35 -7.35 -17.05
N PRO A 49 11.80 -6.51 -17.98
CA PRO A 49 12.93 -5.64 -17.72
C PRO A 49 12.66 -4.86 -16.43
N PRO A 50 13.70 -4.60 -15.59
CA PRO A 50 13.50 -3.80 -14.38
C PRO A 50 12.82 -2.49 -14.80
N LYS A 51 11.68 -2.21 -14.19
CA LYS A 51 10.87 -1.04 -14.58
C LYS A 51 11.74 0.21 -14.47
N PRO A 52 11.66 1.15 -15.44
CA PRO A 52 12.39 2.41 -15.39
C PRO A 52 12.08 3.14 -14.08
N TYR A 53 13.08 3.84 -13.55
CA TYR A 53 13.09 4.63 -12.31
C TYR A 53 11.68 4.84 -11.74
N THR A 54 11.31 3.97 -10.81
CA THR A 54 9.96 3.98 -10.28
C THR A 54 9.74 5.31 -9.58
N ARG A 55 8.54 5.89 -9.72
CA ARG A 55 8.15 7.08 -8.96
C ARG A 55 8.43 6.89 -7.45
N THR A 56 8.39 5.65 -6.95
CA THR A 56 8.80 5.30 -5.59
C THR A 56 10.29 5.51 -5.34
N ALA A 57 11.20 5.19 -6.27
CA ALA A 57 12.63 5.48 -6.12
C ALA A 57 12.89 6.99 -6.01
N ARG A 58 12.19 7.82 -6.78
CA ARG A 58 12.27 9.29 -6.67
C ARG A 58 11.73 9.80 -5.34
N ALA A 59 10.62 9.23 -4.85
CA ALA A 59 10.08 9.57 -3.53
C ALA A 59 11.05 9.20 -2.40
N LEU A 60 11.76 8.06 -2.51
CA LEU A 60 12.77 7.65 -1.53
C LEU A 60 14.01 8.56 -1.55
N ALA A 61 14.42 9.05 -2.72
CA ALA A 61 15.52 10.03 -2.83
C ALA A 61 15.18 11.33 -2.09
N LEU A 62 13.99 11.89 -2.31
CA LEU A 62 13.51 13.08 -1.60
C LEU A 62 13.47 12.86 -0.08
N MET A 63 13.07 11.67 0.38
CA MET A 63 13.09 11.35 1.81
C MET A 63 14.50 11.28 2.39
N LYS A 64 15.51 10.82 1.63
CA LYS A 64 16.92 10.88 2.04
C LYS A 64 17.45 12.31 2.13
N GLU A 65 16.88 13.22 1.33
CA GLU A 65 17.13 14.67 1.41
C GLU A 65 16.38 15.35 2.58
N GLY A 66 15.69 14.58 3.43
CA GLY A 66 15.02 15.08 4.64
C GLY A 66 13.55 15.43 4.46
N TRP A 67 12.95 15.15 3.30
CA TRP A 67 11.53 15.42 3.07
C TRP A 67 10.63 14.45 3.86
N THR A 68 9.48 14.94 4.31
CA THR A 68 8.46 14.08 4.94
C THR A 68 7.80 13.17 3.91
N VAL A 69 7.27 12.01 4.37
CA VAL A 69 6.52 11.07 3.52
C VAL A 69 5.38 11.75 2.76
N SER A 70 4.68 12.68 3.40
CA SER A 70 3.61 13.48 2.80
C SER A 70 4.11 14.37 1.65
N GLN A 71 5.21 15.11 1.88
CA GLN A 71 5.78 16.00 0.86
C GLN A 71 6.33 15.19 -0.33
N ALA A 72 7.03 14.08 -0.05
CA ALA A 72 7.54 13.20 -1.10
C ALA A 72 6.41 12.54 -1.91
N ALA A 73 5.32 12.14 -1.25
CA ALA A 73 4.16 11.56 -1.91
C ALA A 73 3.46 12.55 -2.85
N GLU A 74 3.30 13.80 -2.41
CA GLU A 74 2.72 14.88 -3.20
C GLU A 74 3.59 15.25 -4.39
N ALA A 75 4.90 15.45 -4.16
CA ALA A 75 5.86 15.82 -5.19
C ALA A 75 5.93 14.81 -6.36
N VAL A 76 5.81 13.51 -6.06
CA VAL A 76 5.88 12.47 -7.09
C VAL A 76 4.49 11.92 -7.50
N ARG A 77 3.41 12.52 -6.98
CA ARG A 77 2.01 12.12 -7.24
C ARG A 77 1.78 10.62 -7.02
N ILE A 78 2.18 10.13 -5.84
CA ILE A 78 1.93 8.76 -5.37
C ILE A 78 1.14 8.82 -4.05
N SER A 79 0.38 7.77 -3.72
CA SER A 79 -0.27 7.69 -2.41
C SER A 79 0.75 7.62 -1.26
N TYR A 80 0.45 8.33 -0.17
CA TYR A 80 1.23 8.28 1.08
C TYR A 80 1.57 6.84 1.49
N SER A 81 0.58 5.95 1.43
CA SER A 81 0.68 4.55 1.86
C SER A 81 1.75 3.78 1.10
N ALA A 82 1.87 4.04 -0.22
CA ALA A 82 2.86 3.39 -1.06
C ALA A 82 4.28 3.91 -0.78
N VAL A 83 4.44 5.23 -0.58
CA VAL A 83 5.73 5.82 -0.20
C VAL A 83 6.18 5.34 1.18
N HIS A 84 5.28 5.36 2.17
CA HIS A 84 5.56 4.87 3.52
C HIS A 84 6.00 3.41 3.54
N ARG A 85 5.30 2.54 2.80
CA ARG A 85 5.65 1.11 2.70
C ARG A 85 7.02 0.92 2.03
N ALA A 86 7.28 1.64 0.93
CA ALA A 86 8.56 1.57 0.26
C ALA A 86 9.70 2.05 1.17
N ALA A 87 9.50 3.14 1.91
CA ALA A 87 10.52 3.69 2.80
C ALA A 87 10.87 2.73 3.94
N TYR A 88 9.87 2.02 4.48
CA TYR A 88 10.12 0.94 5.46
C TYR A 88 10.86 -0.26 4.84
N GLN A 89 10.45 -0.71 3.65
CA GLN A 89 11.09 -1.84 2.96
C GLN A 89 12.55 -1.58 2.58
N HIS A 90 12.89 -0.33 2.27
CA HIS A 90 14.25 0.09 1.91
C HIS A 90 15.05 0.65 3.08
N GLY A 91 14.56 0.54 4.32
CA GLY A 91 15.28 0.96 5.54
C GLY A 91 15.48 2.47 5.67
N VAL A 92 14.75 3.29 4.91
CA VAL A 92 14.74 4.75 5.03
C VAL A 92 13.89 5.19 6.24
N LEU A 93 12.88 4.40 6.59
CA LEU A 93 12.10 4.55 7.82
C LEU A 93 12.27 3.33 8.70
N THR A 94 12.44 3.59 10.00
CA THR A 94 12.37 2.60 11.06
C THR A 94 11.03 2.71 11.81
N GLN A 95 10.67 1.67 12.55
CA GLN A 95 9.40 1.61 13.29
C GLN A 95 9.29 2.71 14.38
N GLY A 96 10.42 3.32 14.76
CA GLY A 96 10.52 4.39 15.75
C GLY A 96 10.39 5.82 15.21
N ASP A 97 10.38 6.04 13.89
CA ASP A 97 10.48 7.38 13.33
C ASP A 97 9.19 8.21 13.50
N LEU A 98 9.14 8.98 14.60
CA LEU A 98 8.01 9.83 14.99
C LEU A 98 7.68 10.89 13.95
N ARG A 99 8.69 11.43 13.25
CA ARG A 99 8.55 12.48 12.22
C ARG A 99 7.67 12.06 11.04
N HIS A 100 7.51 10.76 10.83
CA HIS A 100 6.81 10.20 9.67
C HIS A 100 5.56 9.41 10.06
N ARG A 101 5.15 9.47 11.33
CA ARG A 101 3.88 8.91 11.78
C ARG A 101 2.74 9.79 11.24
N LYS A 102 1.71 9.15 10.70
CA LYS A 102 0.46 9.88 10.42
C LYS A 102 -0.03 10.49 11.74
N PRO A 103 -0.48 11.76 11.73
CA PRO A 103 -1.07 12.35 12.92
C PRO A 103 -2.22 11.46 13.38
N ASN A 104 -2.22 11.11 14.67
CA ASN A 104 -3.21 10.19 15.23
C ASN A 104 -4.62 10.79 15.01
N PRO A 105 -5.50 10.15 14.22
CA PRO A 105 -6.84 10.67 13.96
C PRO A 105 -7.67 10.82 15.23
N ASN A 106 -7.37 10.03 16.27
CA ASN A 106 -8.01 10.15 17.58
C ASN A 106 -7.57 11.43 18.29
N CYS A 107 -6.35 11.91 18.07
CA CYS A 107 -5.86 13.15 18.68
C CYS A 107 -6.62 14.37 18.14
N LYS A 108 -6.83 14.43 16.82
CA LYS A 108 -7.68 15.45 16.19
C LYS A 108 -9.15 15.33 16.62
N THR A 109 -9.68 14.11 16.71
CA THR A 109 -11.04 13.90 17.22
C THR A 109 -11.17 14.34 18.68
N SER A 110 -10.14 14.13 19.52
CA SER A 110 -10.10 14.62 20.91
C SER A 110 -10.04 16.14 20.98
N GLN A 111 -9.27 16.81 20.12
CA GLN A 111 -9.25 18.27 20.04
C GLN A 111 -10.62 18.83 19.63
N ALA A 112 -11.26 18.23 18.63
CA ALA A 112 -12.59 18.64 18.21
C ALA A 112 -13.66 18.37 19.28
N LEU A 113 -13.48 17.32 20.09
CA LEU A 113 -14.34 17.03 21.24
C LEU A 113 -14.20 18.11 22.33
N LYS A 114 -12.98 18.57 22.64
CA LYS A 114 -12.77 19.67 23.59
C LYS A 114 -13.50 20.94 23.14
N LEU A 115 -13.34 21.35 21.89
CA LEU A 115 -14.05 22.52 21.35
C LEU A 115 -15.57 22.39 21.46
N TRP A 116 -16.10 21.18 21.22
CA TRP A 116 -17.53 20.92 21.41
C TRP A 116 -17.95 20.99 22.88
N GLN A 117 -17.09 20.52 23.81
CA GLN A 117 -17.29 20.68 25.26
C GLN A 117 -17.23 22.15 25.69
N ASP A 118 -16.44 22.97 25.00
CA ASP A 118 -16.39 24.43 25.17
C ASP A 118 -17.58 25.15 24.51
N GLY A 119 -18.60 24.41 24.06
CA GLY A 119 -19.86 24.96 23.53
C GLY A 119 -19.92 25.16 22.03
N TRP A 120 -18.83 24.87 21.28
CA TRP A 120 -18.83 25.03 19.83
C TRP A 120 -19.81 24.07 19.14
N ALA A 121 -20.40 24.52 18.03
CA ALA A 121 -21.16 23.62 17.18
C ALA A 121 -20.24 22.53 16.59
N VAL A 122 -20.75 21.30 16.50
CA VAL A 122 -20.00 20.13 15.97
C VAL A 122 -19.41 20.41 14.59
N ALA A 123 -20.15 21.12 13.73
CA ALA A 123 -19.70 21.46 12.39
C ALA A 123 -18.46 22.38 12.41
N ASP A 124 -18.45 23.38 13.30
CA ASP A 124 -17.39 24.38 13.40
C ASP A 124 -16.15 23.80 14.07
N ALA A 125 -16.32 23.03 15.14
CA ALA A 125 -15.23 22.29 15.77
C ALA A 125 -14.53 21.32 14.79
N CYS A 126 -15.31 20.58 13.99
CA CYS A 126 -14.76 19.67 12.98
C CYS A 126 -14.04 20.42 11.84
N LYS A 127 -14.60 21.56 11.40
CA LYS A 127 -14.00 22.40 10.36
C LYS A 127 -12.67 23.00 10.85
N HIS A 128 -12.63 23.49 12.08
CA HIS A 128 -11.45 24.10 12.69
C HIS A 128 -10.29 23.09 12.80
N VAL A 129 -10.56 21.86 13.22
CA VAL A 129 -9.53 20.81 13.39
C VAL A 129 -9.21 20.05 12.08
N GLY A 130 -10.05 20.23 11.05
CA GLY A 130 -9.88 19.59 9.74
C GLY A 130 -10.21 18.09 9.77
N ILE A 131 -11.34 17.71 10.38
CA ILE A 131 -11.84 16.34 10.42
C ILE A 131 -13.26 16.22 9.85
N LYS A 132 -13.65 15.01 9.45
CA LYS A 132 -15.03 14.73 9.04
C LYS A 132 -15.95 14.68 10.26
N ARG A 133 -17.14 15.30 10.14
CA ARG A 133 -18.16 15.36 11.20
C ARG A 133 -18.53 13.99 11.78
N GLN A 134 -18.59 12.96 10.92
CA GLN A 134 -18.93 11.59 11.30
C GLN A 134 -18.03 11.05 12.42
N GLY A 135 -16.73 11.38 12.41
CA GLY A 135 -15.79 10.92 13.44
C GLY A 135 -16.13 11.46 14.83
N LEU A 136 -16.49 12.74 14.92
CA LEU A 136 -16.88 13.37 16.18
C LEU A 136 -18.27 12.88 16.66
N TYR A 137 -19.26 12.79 15.75
CA TYR A 137 -20.60 12.28 16.09
C TYR A 137 -20.57 10.83 16.61
N SER A 138 -19.83 9.94 15.94
CA SER A 138 -19.70 8.55 16.38
C SER A 138 -19.06 8.45 17.76
N ARG A 139 -18.16 9.38 18.11
CA ARG A 139 -17.52 9.43 19.42
C ARG A 139 -18.47 9.93 20.51
N ILE A 140 -19.13 11.07 20.28
CA ILE A 140 -20.15 11.62 21.20
C ILE A 140 -21.22 10.57 21.52
N LYS A 141 -21.74 9.89 20.49
CA LYS A 141 -22.76 8.84 20.66
C LYS A 141 -22.25 7.61 21.43
N ARG A 142 -21.01 7.18 21.17
CA ARG A 142 -20.41 6.01 21.85
C ARG A 142 -20.15 6.30 23.32
N GLU A 143 -19.66 7.50 23.62
CA GLU A 143 -19.32 7.95 24.97
C GLU A 143 -20.54 8.48 25.73
N LYS A 144 -21.72 8.50 25.10
CA LYS A 144 -23.00 9.00 25.67
C LYS A 144 -22.87 10.40 26.28
N LEU A 145 -22.12 11.28 25.60
CA LEU A 145 -21.88 12.63 26.07
C LEU A 145 -23.08 13.51 25.76
N GLU A 146 -23.61 14.19 26.77
CA GLU A 146 -24.63 15.20 26.62
C GLU A 146 -24.00 16.54 26.24
N ARG A 147 -24.75 17.36 25.50
CA ARG A 147 -24.26 18.69 25.11
C ARG A 147 -24.03 19.49 26.40
N PRO A 148 -22.86 20.14 26.55
CA PRO A 148 -22.66 21.06 27.66
C PRO A 148 -23.80 22.08 27.62
N GLN A 149 -24.60 22.12 28.67
CA GLN A 149 -25.55 23.21 28.80
C GLN A 149 -24.72 24.48 29.05
N PRO A 150 -25.02 25.59 28.36
CA PRO A 150 -24.46 26.86 28.77
C PRO A 150 -24.90 27.06 30.22
N ASP A 151 -23.93 27.25 31.13
CA ASP A 151 -24.23 27.55 32.53
C ASP A 151 -25.25 28.69 32.57
N SER A 152 -26.47 28.37 32.97
CA SER A 152 -27.59 29.29 33.14
C SER A 152 -27.47 30.02 34.48
N SER A 153 -26.31 30.61 34.72
CA SER A 153 -25.98 31.41 35.90
C SER A 153 -25.37 32.74 35.48
N LEU A 154 -26.21 33.60 34.90
CA LEU A 154 -26.11 35.05 34.96
C LEU A 154 -27.49 35.62 35.31
#